data_AF-A0A1Y2BT22-F1
#
_entry.id   AF-A0A1Y2BT22-F1
#
_cell.length_a   1.000
_cell.length_b   1.000
_cell.length_c   1.000
_cell.angle_alpha   90.00
_cell.angle_beta   90.00
_cell.angle_gamma   90.00
#
_symmetry.space_group_name_H-M   'P 1'
#
loop_
_entity.id
_entity.type
_entity.pdbx_description
1 polymer ?
#
loop_
_entity_poly.entity_id
_entity_poly.type
_entity_poly.pdbx_seq_one_letter_code
_entity_poly.pdbx_strand_id
1 'polypeptide(L)'
;MPQDRQQKIITQELLRRRAEHNDGELSTLKEVTLHQFDIEKIENLDVYCRHLEILYLQNNQINKIENLHKLKELQYLNLALNNIKKIENLEKCESLRKLDLTVNFVSDPLDLESLKDNIMLRDLFLVGNPCTQVDGYREFAIVTLPQLKMLDGKEIEKSERIAAAQVYDTIRARLVKERNERTNTETREENLQTKTDPTTAAARTSPEDLEKLKHEFKTKPIPYTPETRRQTAKEIETMNGPPREDPSKPKPPKPADTTVSYGRDGRVLQKNEGKWEFHRWSNDLAVFLDIEISKFLDSSLIDVNVKPNYIQVVIKNKVLTVTFDDEVRPNQVLCERSKASGNLLVTMVKSSAPNDLDVEDVAKAQRTKNVVTPASNAPTNTEKNRRKERLFGTIDTEMPKKIVDMKFVVDKSIPSASEEFTDDPDVPPLC
;
A
#
# COMPACT_ATOMS: atom_id res chain seq x y z
N MET A 1 -4.68 5.76 -8.35
CA MET A 1 -5.40 5.01 -7.31
C MET A 1 -4.51 3.85 -6.87
N PRO A 2 -4.47 3.49 -5.57
CA PRO A 2 -4.12 2.13 -5.20
C PRO A 2 -5.16 1.17 -5.80
N GLN A 3 -4.78 -0.07 -6.07
CA GLN A 3 -5.76 -1.12 -6.39
C GLN A 3 -6.47 -1.51 -5.10
N ASP A 4 -7.81 -1.45 -5.09
CA ASP A 4 -8.59 -2.00 -3.99
C ASP A 4 -8.31 -3.49 -3.88
N ARG A 5 -7.69 -3.91 -2.77
CA ARG A 5 -7.54 -5.33 -2.45
C ARG A 5 -8.93 -5.86 -2.10
N GLN A 6 -9.55 -6.51 -3.08
CA GLN A 6 -10.87 -7.09 -2.97
C GLN A 6 -10.83 -8.22 -1.94
N GLN A 7 -11.28 -7.91 -0.71
CA GLN A 7 -11.12 -8.79 0.44
C GLN A 7 -11.76 -10.14 0.19
N LYS A 8 -11.06 -11.23 0.52
CA LYS A 8 -11.61 -12.59 0.40
C LYS A 8 -12.67 -12.84 1.49
N ILE A 9 -13.93 -12.67 1.12
CA ILE A 9 -15.09 -12.97 1.97
C ILE A 9 -15.66 -14.37 1.68
N ILE A 10 -16.42 -14.92 2.62
CA ILE A 10 -17.23 -16.13 2.39
C ILE A 10 -18.36 -15.79 1.41
N THR A 11 -18.33 -16.34 0.20
CA THR A 11 -19.36 -16.10 -0.84
C THR A 11 -20.43 -17.19 -0.86
N GLN A 12 -21.64 -16.85 -1.33
CA GLN A 12 -22.72 -17.82 -1.51
C GLN A 12 -22.31 -18.98 -2.45
N GLU A 13 -21.53 -18.69 -3.49
CA GLU A 13 -21.00 -19.68 -4.44
C GLU A 13 -20.02 -20.66 -3.77
N LEU A 14 -19.12 -20.15 -2.90
CA LEU A 14 -18.19 -20.99 -2.14
C LEU A 14 -18.94 -21.93 -1.17
N LEU A 15 -19.98 -21.41 -0.50
CA LEU A 15 -20.87 -22.21 0.33
C LEU A 15 -21.63 -23.25 -0.50
N ARG A 16 -22.14 -22.87 -1.68
CA ARG A 16 -22.94 -23.77 -2.52
C ARG A 16 -22.14 -24.95 -3.07
N ARG A 17 -20.86 -24.75 -3.40
CA ARG A 17 -19.93 -25.84 -3.76
C ARG A 17 -19.63 -26.79 -2.60
N ARG A 18 -19.59 -26.28 -1.36
CA ARG A 18 -19.49 -27.15 -0.17
C ARG A 18 -20.81 -27.82 0.20
N ALA A 19 -21.94 -27.30 -0.30
CA ALA A 19 -23.28 -27.87 -0.15
C ALA A 19 -23.66 -28.91 -1.23
N GLU A 20 -22.74 -29.31 -2.11
CA GLU A 20 -23.02 -30.29 -3.18
C GLU A 20 -23.50 -31.66 -2.65
N HIS A 21 -23.16 -32.02 -1.41
CA HIS A 21 -23.66 -33.22 -0.73
C HIS A 21 -25.00 -33.01 0.02
N ASN A 22 -25.58 -31.82 -0.04
CA ASN A 22 -26.86 -31.42 0.56
C ASN A 22 -27.76 -30.75 -0.51
N ASP A 23 -27.80 -31.32 -1.71
CA ASP A 23 -28.53 -30.85 -2.91
C ASP A 23 -28.27 -29.38 -3.32
N GLY A 24 -27.18 -28.78 -2.84
CA GLY A 24 -26.88 -27.36 -3.00
C GLY A 24 -27.84 -26.43 -2.25
N GLU A 25 -28.55 -26.94 -1.24
CA GLU A 25 -29.38 -26.18 -0.31
C GLU A 25 -28.54 -25.73 0.91
N LEU A 26 -28.54 -24.43 1.19
CA LEU A 26 -27.74 -23.83 2.27
C LEU A 26 -28.47 -23.76 3.61
N SER A 27 -29.80 -23.69 3.59
CA SER A 27 -30.62 -23.48 4.80
C SER A 27 -30.60 -24.65 5.77
N THR A 28 -30.61 -25.89 5.25
CA THR A 28 -30.62 -27.15 6.03
C THR A 28 -29.23 -27.65 6.42
N LEU A 29 -28.18 -26.94 5.99
CA LEU A 29 -26.81 -27.44 6.02
C LEU A 29 -26.16 -27.30 7.41
N LYS A 30 -25.79 -28.45 7.98
CA LYS A 30 -25.31 -28.61 9.36
C LYS A 30 -23.79 -28.47 9.56
N GLU A 31 -22.98 -28.68 8.53
CA GLU A 31 -21.52 -28.68 8.62
C GLU A 31 -20.88 -27.95 7.42
N VAL A 32 -20.04 -26.94 7.70
CA VAL A 32 -19.35 -26.12 6.67
C VAL A 32 -17.83 -26.28 6.81
N THR A 33 -17.18 -26.83 5.78
CA THR A 33 -15.71 -26.96 5.67
C THR A 33 -15.09 -25.89 4.75
N LEU A 34 -14.53 -24.86 5.37
CA LEU A 34 -13.90 -23.69 4.73
C LEU A 34 -12.44 -23.50 5.14
N HIS A 35 -11.68 -24.59 5.11
CA HIS A 35 -10.24 -24.57 5.34
C HIS A 35 -9.45 -24.01 4.14
N GLN A 36 -8.35 -23.30 4.41
CA GLN A 36 -7.33 -22.94 3.40
C GLN A 36 -7.83 -22.10 2.22
N PHE A 37 -8.76 -21.16 2.43
CA PHE A 37 -9.30 -20.30 1.37
C PHE A 37 -8.73 -18.86 1.37
N ASP A 38 -7.87 -18.52 2.33
CA ASP A 38 -7.43 -17.16 2.70
C ASP A 38 -8.60 -16.21 3.04
N ILE A 39 -9.63 -16.70 3.71
CA ILE A 39 -10.78 -15.87 4.11
C ILE A 39 -10.30 -14.78 5.08
N GLU A 40 -10.49 -13.50 4.74
CA GLU A 40 -10.15 -12.34 5.57
C GLU A 40 -11.26 -11.99 6.57
N LYS A 41 -12.52 -12.30 6.22
CA LYS A 41 -13.73 -11.93 6.96
C LYS A 41 -14.80 -13.01 6.94
N ILE A 42 -15.49 -13.14 8.06
CA ILE A 42 -16.70 -13.93 8.19
C ILE A 42 -17.89 -13.05 7.81
N GLU A 43 -18.53 -13.35 6.68
CA GLU A 43 -19.76 -12.71 6.21
C GLU A 43 -20.72 -13.80 5.70
N ASN A 44 -21.99 -13.44 5.43
CA ASN A 44 -22.99 -14.25 4.73
C ASN A 44 -23.50 -15.55 5.40
N LEU A 45 -22.76 -16.16 6.33
CA LEU A 45 -23.17 -17.39 7.03
C LEU A 45 -24.52 -17.25 7.75
N ASP A 46 -24.76 -16.09 8.36
CA ASP A 46 -25.98 -15.74 9.09
C ASP A 46 -27.21 -15.54 8.20
N VAL A 47 -26.99 -15.28 6.91
CA VAL A 47 -28.04 -15.18 5.89
C VAL A 47 -28.45 -16.57 5.41
N TYR A 48 -27.46 -17.39 5.04
CA TYR A 48 -27.68 -18.64 4.29
C TYR A 48 -27.77 -19.90 5.17
N CYS A 49 -26.93 -20.05 6.20
CA CYS A 49 -26.71 -21.32 6.91
C CYS A 49 -27.19 -21.26 8.37
N ARG A 50 -28.50 -21.12 8.60
CA ARG A 50 -29.05 -20.87 9.95
C ARG A 50 -29.00 -22.09 10.88
N HIS A 51 -29.12 -23.29 10.33
CA HIS A 51 -29.10 -24.57 11.06
C HIS A 51 -27.70 -25.21 11.12
N LEU A 52 -26.67 -24.36 11.12
CA LEU A 52 -25.27 -24.78 11.13
C LEU A 52 -24.84 -25.22 12.54
N GLU A 53 -24.49 -26.49 12.69
CA GLU A 53 -24.00 -27.07 13.96
C GLU A 53 -22.46 -27.05 14.05
N ILE A 54 -21.76 -27.16 12.93
CA ILE A 54 -20.29 -27.28 12.87
C ILE A 54 -19.72 -26.33 11.81
N LEU A 55 -18.79 -25.45 12.22
CA LEU A 55 -18.11 -24.50 11.34
C LEU A 55 -16.59 -24.65 11.44
N TYR A 56 -15.99 -25.02 10.30
CA TYR A 56 -14.57 -25.28 10.14
C TYR A 56 -13.90 -24.19 9.29
N LEU A 57 -13.21 -23.25 9.93
CA LEU A 57 -12.53 -22.10 9.33
C LEU A 57 -11.00 -22.10 9.56
N GLN A 58 -10.41 -23.27 9.86
CA GLN A 58 -8.99 -23.39 10.18
C GLN A 58 -8.07 -22.99 9.00
N ASN A 59 -6.93 -22.37 9.30
CA ASN A 59 -5.94 -21.87 8.34
C ASN A 59 -6.55 -20.88 7.32
N ASN A 60 -6.95 -19.71 7.81
CA ASN A 60 -7.42 -18.57 7.02
C ASN A 60 -6.79 -17.27 7.57
N GLN A 61 -7.19 -16.11 7.04
CA GLN A 61 -6.63 -14.80 7.39
C GLN A 61 -7.64 -13.95 8.18
N ILE A 62 -8.51 -14.60 8.97
CA ILE A 62 -9.62 -13.96 9.67
C ILE A 62 -9.07 -13.09 10.80
N ASN A 63 -9.28 -11.77 10.71
CA ASN A 63 -8.75 -10.81 11.69
C ASN A 63 -9.70 -10.52 12.86
N LYS A 64 -11.01 -10.79 12.68
CA LYS A 64 -12.08 -10.53 13.66
C LYS A 64 -13.14 -11.61 13.60
N ILE A 65 -13.77 -11.87 14.75
CA ILE A 65 -14.97 -12.70 14.83
C ILE A 65 -16.18 -11.77 14.65
N GLU A 66 -16.90 -11.91 13.55
CA GLU A 66 -18.10 -11.13 13.22
C GLU A 66 -19.14 -12.01 12.49
N ASN A 67 -20.38 -11.52 12.39
CA ASN A 67 -21.48 -12.18 11.67
C ASN A 67 -21.85 -13.63 12.07
N LEU A 68 -21.41 -14.15 13.22
CA LEU A 68 -21.87 -15.45 13.76
C LEU A 68 -23.16 -15.34 14.60
N HIS A 69 -23.60 -14.12 14.91
CA HIS A 69 -24.64 -13.81 15.92
C HIS A 69 -26.06 -14.35 15.66
N LYS A 70 -26.34 -14.99 14.52
CA LYS A 70 -27.62 -15.66 14.21
C LYS A 70 -27.55 -17.19 14.30
N LEU A 71 -26.35 -17.76 14.45
CA LEU A 71 -26.09 -19.20 14.40
C LEU A 71 -26.36 -19.86 15.75
N LYS A 72 -27.64 -19.85 16.18
CA LYS A 72 -28.07 -20.37 17.48
C LYS A 72 -27.77 -21.85 17.70
N GLU A 73 -27.71 -22.63 16.62
CA GLU A 73 -27.49 -24.09 16.64
C GLU A 73 -25.99 -24.49 16.56
N LEU A 74 -25.09 -23.51 16.42
CA LEU A 74 -23.65 -23.74 16.31
C LEU A 74 -23.09 -24.35 17.60
N GLN A 75 -22.58 -25.57 17.51
CA GLN A 75 -22.03 -26.36 18.61
C GLN A 75 -20.51 -26.46 18.56
N TYR A 76 -19.89 -26.48 17.38
CA TYR A 76 -18.42 -26.48 17.22
C TYR A 76 -17.98 -25.38 16.25
N LEU A 77 -17.10 -24.51 16.72
CA LEU A 77 -16.41 -23.50 15.93
C LEU A 77 -14.90 -23.74 15.97
N ASN A 78 -14.30 -24.03 14.82
CA ASN A 78 -12.85 -24.13 14.65
C ASN A 78 -12.32 -22.94 13.85
N LEU A 79 -11.56 -22.08 14.53
CA LEU A 79 -10.88 -20.89 14.02
C LEU A 79 -9.36 -20.99 14.24
N ALA A 80 -8.80 -22.20 14.40
CA ALA A 80 -7.36 -22.39 14.58
C ALA A 80 -6.56 -21.87 13.37
N LEU A 81 -5.32 -21.39 13.58
CA LEU A 81 -4.48 -20.79 12.55
C LEU A 81 -5.20 -19.63 11.82
N ASN A 82 -5.50 -18.57 12.54
CA ASN A 82 -6.09 -17.33 12.01
C ASN A 82 -5.41 -16.09 12.62
N ASN A 83 -5.86 -14.89 12.25
CA ASN A 83 -5.30 -13.61 12.72
C ASN A 83 -6.18 -12.92 13.78
N ILE A 84 -7.00 -13.67 14.52
CA ILE A 84 -7.96 -13.12 15.48
C ILE A 84 -7.21 -12.47 16.65
N LYS A 85 -7.47 -11.18 16.88
CA LYS A 85 -6.80 -10.38 17.94
C LYS A 85 -7.61 -10.22 19.22
N LYS A 86 -8.92 -10.45 19.14
CA LYS A 86 -9.90 -10.22 20.20
C LYS A 86 -11.05 -11.20 20.07
N ILE A 87 -11.54 -11.70 21.22
CA ILE A 87 -12.73 -12.52 21.29
C ILE A 87 -13.93 -11.57 21.46
N GLU A 88 -14.86 -11.59 20.52
CA GLU A 88 -16.07 -10.76 20.52
C GLU A 88 -17.17 -11.40 19.66
N ASN A 89 -18.41 -10.90 19.76
CA ASN A 89 -19.59 -11.29 18.97
C ASN A 89 -20.06 -12.77 19.10
N LEU A 90 -19.51 -13.56 20.02
CA LEU A 90 -19.90 -14.96 20.27
C LEU A 90 -21.02 -15.14 21.30
N GLU A 91 -21.35 -14.12 22.08
CA GLU A 91 -22.34 -14.10 23.18
C GLU A 91 -23.71 -14.72 22.81
N LYS A 92 -24.12 -14.60 21.54
CA LYS A 92 -25.42 -15.09 21.02
C LYS A 92 -25.40 -16.53 20.49
N CYS A 93 -24.24 -17.21 20.54
CA CYS A 93 -24.09 -18.60 20.13
C CYS A 93 -24.49 -19.53 21.30
N GLU A 94 -25.78 -19.57 21.62
CA GLU A 94 -26.37 -20.27 22.77
C GLU A 94 -25.97 -21.76 22.86
N SER A 95 -25.84 -22.45 21.72
CA SER A 95 -25.50 -23.88 21.66
C SER A 95 -24.00 -24.20 21.66
N LEU A 96 -23.11 -23.21 21.66
CA LEU A 96 -21.67 -23.41 21.42
C LEU A 96 -21.04 -24.28 22.52
N ARG A 97 -20.54 -25.46 22.15
CA ARG A 97 -19.93 -26.46 23.05
C ARG A 97 -18.41 -26.46 23.00
N LYS A 98 -17.85 -26.31 21.80
CA LYS A 98 -16.40 -26.35 21.55
C LYS A 98 -15.98 -25.13 20.73
N LEU A 99 -14.95 -24.44 21.21
CA LEU A 99 -14.32 -23.31 20.53
C LEU A 99 -12.81 -23.57 20.42
N ASP A 100 -12.31 -23.60 19.19
CA ASP A 100 -10.89 -23.75 18.91
C ASP A 100 -10.34 -22.46 18.31
N LEU A 101 -9.43 -21.81 19.04
CA LEU A 101 -8.71 -20.59 18.67
C LEU A 101 -7.19 -20.84 18.67
N THR A 102 -6.75 -22.09 18.60
CA THR A 102 -5.33 -22.50 18.63
C THR A 102 -4.50 -21.72 17.59
N VAL A 103 -3.38 -21.15 18.02
CA VAL A 103 -2.51 -20.27 17.21
C VAL A 103 -3.31 -19.13 16.55
N ASN A 104 -3.73 -18.19 17.38
CA ASN A 104 -4.25 -16.88 17.00
C ASN A 104 -3.48 -15.77 17.76
N PHE A 105 -3.94 -14.52 17.67
CA PHE A 105 -3.25 -13.34 18.20
C PHE A 105 -4.03 -12.66 19.34
N VAL A 106 -4.83 -13.42 20.11
CA VAL A 106 -5.58 -12.90 21.25
C VAL A 106 -4.61 -12.50 22.37
N SER A 107 -4.46 -11.20 22.58
CA SER A 107 -3.52 -10.65 23.59
C SER A 107 -4.11 -10.54 24.98
N ASP A 108 -5.38 -10.14 25.08
CA ASP A 108 -6.00 -9.81 26.36
C ASP A 108 -6.85 -10.96 26.90
N PRO A 109 -6.49 -11.55 28.07
CA PRO A 109 -7.31 -12.60 28.68
C PRO A 109 -8.68 -12.08 29.15
N LEU A 110 -8.83 -10.76 29.38
CA LEU A 110 -10.11 -10.13 29.73
C LEU A 110 -11.19 -10.29 28.63
N ASP A 111 -10.81 -10.50 27.37
CA ASP A 111 -11.78 -10.73 26.29
C ASP A 111 -12.52 -12.09 26.45
N LEU A 112 -12.08 -12.96 27.37
CA LEU A 112 -12.84 -14.15 27.79
C LEU A 112 -14.14 -13.81 28.53
N GLU A 113 -14.32 -12.60 29.07
CA GLU A 113 -15.57 -12.22 29.73
C GLU A 113 -16.77 -12.23 28.75
N SER A 114 -16.54 -12.03 27.44
CA SER A 114 -17.58 -12.17 26.39
C SER A 114 -17.95 -13.63 26.06
N LEU A 115 -17.25 -14.65 26.59
CA LEU A 115 -17.66 -16.06 26.47
C LEU A 115 -18.53 -16.54 27.63
N LYS A 116 -18.74 -15.69 28.64
CA LYS A 116 -19.45 -16.05 29.88
C LYS A 116 -20.90 -16.47 29.63
N ASP A 117 -21.58 -15.82 28.68
CA ASP A 117 -22.98 -16.09 28.34
C ASP A 117 -23.18 -17.35 27.49
N ASN A 118 -22.10 -17.94 26.94
CA ASN A 118 -22.15 -19.23 26.24
C ASN A 118 -22.26 -20.38 27.26
N ILE A 119 -23.45 -20.54 27.86
CA ILE A 119 -23.73 -21.52 28.93
C ILE A 119 -23.46 -22.99 28.55
N MET A 120 -23.39 -23.32 27.26
CA MET A 120 -23.11 -24.66 26.75
C MET A 120 -21.62 -24.96 26.52
N LEU A 121 -20.74 -23.95 26.66
CA LEU A 121 -19.32 -24.04 26.33
C LEU A 121 -18.59 -24.96 27.31
N ARG A 122 -17.97 -26.03 26.78
CA ARG A 122 -17.27 -27.06 27.55
C ARG A 122 -15.80 -27.16 27.19
N ASP A 123 -15.45 -26.99 25.92
CA ASP A 123 -14.09 -27.23 25.44
C ASP A 123 -13.54 -25.97 24.76
N LEU A 124 -12.44 -25.43 25.29
CA LEU A 124 -11.81 -24.20 24.80
C LEU A 124 -10.30 -24.42 24.58
N PHE A 125 -9.82 -24.05 23.40
CA PHE A 125 -8.42 -24.17 23.02
C PHE A 125 -7.89 -22.81 22.59
N LEU A 126 -6.88 -22.31 23.32
CA LEU A 126 -6.22 -21.02 23.13
C LEU A 126 -4.70 -21.15 23.07
N VAL A 127 -4.16 -22.36 23.18
CA VAL A 127 -2.75 -22.72 22.95
C VAL A 127 -2.14 -21.92 21.80
N GLY A 128 -1.05 -21.21 22.08
CA GLY A 128 -0.32 -20.40 21.08
C GLY A 128 -0.84 -18.97 20.89
N ASN A 129 -1.84 -18.52 21.66
CA ASN A 129 -2.20 -17.11 21.74
C ASN A 129 -1.32 -16.36 22.76
N PRO A 130 -0.99 -15.07 22.57
CA PRO A 130 -0.22 -14.31 23.54
C PRO A 130 -0.85 -14.26 24.95
N CYS A 131 -2.19 -14.32 25.06
CA CYS A 131 -2.87 -14.36 26.36
C CYS A 131 -2.48 -15.56 27.24
N THR A 132 -2.03 -16.68 26.66
CA THR A 132 -1.58 -17.86 27.44
C THR A 132 -0.20 -17.68 28.07
N GLN A 133 0.49 -16.56 27.79
CA GLN A 133 1.79 -16.20 28.38
C GLN A 133 1.65 -15.34 29.65
N VAL A 134 0.42 -14.95 30.02
CA VAL A 134 0.16 -14.06 31.16
C VAL A 134 0.02 -14.85 32.45
N ASP A 135 0.71 -14.41 33.51
CA ASP A 135 0.62 -15.01 34.85
C ASP A 135 -0.85 -15.09 35.32
N GLY A 136 -1.30 -16.27 35.75
CA GLY A 136 -2.67 -16.46 36.22
C GLY A 136 -3.74 -16.56 35.13
N TYR A 137 -3.37 -16.62 33.84
CA TYR A 137 -4.31 -16.77 32.72
C TYR A 137 -5.27 -17.96 32.91
N ARG A 138 -4.75 -19.13 33.31
CA ARG A 138 -5.53 -20.36 33.41
C ARG A 138 -6.55 -20.27 34.55
N GLU A 139 -6.11 -19.78 35.70
CA GLU A 139 -6.92 -19.51 36.88
C GLU A 139 -8.02 -18.48 36.57
N PHE A 140 -7.67 -17.40 35.87
CA PHE A 140 -8.62 -16.39 35.41
C PHE A 140 -9.69 -16.98 34.47
N ALA A 141 -9.28 -17.79 33.48
CA ALA A 141 -10.20 -18.44 32.55
C ALA A 141 -11.15 -19.42 33.27
N ILE A 142 -10.63 -20.22 34.21
CA ILE A 142 -11.37 -21.24 34.97
C ILE A 142 -12.46 -20.65 35.87
N VAL A 143 -12.25 -19.44 36.40
CA VAL A 143 -13.22 -18.74 37.25
C VAL A 143 -14.17 -17.87 36.43
N THR A 144 -13.69 -17.24 35.35
CA THR A 144 -14.51 -16.46 34.42
C THR A 144 -15.52 -17.34 33.68
N LEU A 145 -15.13 -18.57 33.32
CA LEU A 145 -15.93 -19.54 32.56
C LEU A 145 -16.23 -20.81 33.40
N PRO A 146 -17.12 -20.73 34.40
CA PRO A 146 -17.45 -21.86 35.28
C PRO A 146 -18.07 -23.06 34.54
N GLN A 147 -18.67 -22.86 33.37
CA GLN A 147 -19.24 -23.92 32.52
C GLN A 147 -18.19 -24.82 31.86
N LEU A 148 -16.96 -24.32 31.69
CA LEU A 148 -15.93 -24.93 30.87
C LEU A 148 -15.40 -26.23 31.51
N LYS A 149 -15.43 -27.37 30.80
CA LYS A 149 -14.91 -28.67 31.27
C LYS A 149 -13.43 -28.85 30.97
N MET A 150 -12.97 -28.41 29.81
CA MET A 150 -11.62 -28.61 29.29
C MET A 150 -11.06 -27.31 28.74
N LEU A 151 -9.85 -26.98 29.16
CA LEU A 151 -9.09 -25.80 28.73
C LEU A 151 -7.70 -26.24 28.27
N ASP A 152 -7.35 -25.88 27.04
CA ASP A 152 -6.03 -26.15 26.45
C ASP A 152 -5.65 -27.64 26.48
N GLY A 153 -6.63 -28.51 26.18
CA GLY A 153 -6.48 -29.97 26.20
C GLY A 153 -6.41 -30.62 27.58
N LYS A 154 -6.58 -29.84 28.67
CA LYS A 154 -6.57 -30.33 30.05
C LYS A 154 -7.95 -30.19 30.68
N GLU A 155 -8.47 -31.27 31.27
CA GLU A 155 -9.70 -31.23 32.07
C GLU A 155 -9.51 -30.33 33.31
N ILE A 156 -10.55 -29.60 33.69
CA ILE A 156 -10.53 -28.66 34.82
C ILE A 156 -11.04 -29.36 36.07
N GLU A 157 -10.15 -29.59 37.04
CA GLU A 157 -10.52 -30.22 38.30
C GLU A 157 -11.27 -29.28 39.25
N LYS A 158 -12.02 -29.86 40.20
CA LYS A 158 -12.69 -29.10 41.28
C LYS A 158 -11.69 -28.47 42.25
N SER A 159 -10.55 -29.13 42.47
CA SER A 159 -9.37 -28.64 43.20
C SER A 159 -8.86 -27.33 42.58
N GLU A 160 -8.60 -27.37 41.28
CA GLU A 160 -8.10 -26.24 40.47
C GLU A 160 -9.05 -25.03 40.52
N ARG A 161 -10.37 -25.24 40.43
CA ARG A 161 -11.37 -24.17 40.60
C ARG A 161 -11.31 -23.49 41.96
N ILE A 162 -11.14 -24.25 43.04
CA ILE A 162 -11.10 -23.70 44.40
C ILE A 162 -9.82 -22.88 44.61
N ALA A 163 -8.67 -23.36 44.10
CA ALA A 163 -7.43 -22.61 44.13
C ALA A 163 -7.51 -21.33 43.28
N ALA A 164 -7.99 -21.43 42.04
CA ALA A 164 -8.14 -20.29 41.15
C ALA A 164 -9.06 -19.21 41.73
N ALA A 165 -10.17 -19.59 42.36
CA ALA A 165 -11.12 -18.65 42.99
C ALA A 165 -10.50 -17.85 44.15
N GLN A 166 -9.47 -18.36 44.83
CA GLN A 166 -8.77 -17.63 45.91
C GLN A 166 -7.84 -16.53 45.37
N VAL A 167 -7.32 -16.68 44.15
CA VAL A 167 -6.35 -15.75 43.55
C VAL A 167 -7.02 -14.80 42.54
N TYR A 168 -8.20 -15.17 42.03
CA TYR A 168 -8.95 -14.50 40.97
C TYR A 168 -9.04 -12.97 41.12
N ASP A 169 -9.43 -12.45 42.28
CA ASP A 169 -9.61 -11.01 42.46
C ASP A 169 -8.29 -10.22 42.29
N THR A 170 -7.15 -10.81 42.69
CA THR A 170 -5.84 -10.17 42.54
C THR A 170 -5.36 -10.21 41.09
N ILE A 171 -5.59 -11.33 40.39
CA ILE A 171 -5.30 -11.48 38.96
C ILE A 171 -6.17 -10.51 38.15
N ARG A 172 -7.49 -10.49 38.38
CA ARG A 172 -8.43 -9.60 37.67
C ARG A 172 -8.12 -8.13 37.92
N ALA A 173 -7.78 -7.75 39.16
CA ALA A 173 -7.35 -6.38 39.46
C ALA A 173 -6.06 -5.99 38.71
N ARG A 174 -5.07 -6.89 38.61
CA ARG A 174 -3.86 -6.69 37.80
C ARG A 174 -4.20 -6.53 36.32
N LEU A 175 -4.98 -7.46 35.74
CA LEU A 175 -5.35 -7.45 34.32
C LEU A 175 -6.12 -6.18 33.93
N VAL A 176 -7.11 -5.77 34.74
CA VAL A 176 -7.88 -4.55 34.51
C VAL A 176 -6.99 -3.31 34.64
N LYS A 177 -6.03 -3.29 35.59
CA LYS A 177 -5.04 -2.22 35.69
C LYS A 177 -4.16 -2.15 34.44
N GLU A 178 -3.60 -3.27 33.99
CA GLU A 178 -2.74 -3.31 32.79
C GLU A 178 -3.50 -2.86 31.52
N ARG A 179 -4.74 -3.31 31.31
CA ARG A 179 -5.57 -2.87 30.18
C ARG A 179 -5.90 -1.37 30.27
N ASN A 180 -6.27 -0.89 31.46
CA ASN A 180 -6.49 0.54 31.68
C ASN A 180 -5.21 1.36 31.47
N GLU A 181 -4.03 0.86 31.80
CA GLU A 181 -2.76 1.54 31.53
C GLU A 181 -2.46 1.60 30.03
N ARG A 182 -2.67 0.51 29.28
CA ARG A 182 -2.54 0.49 27.80
C ARG A 182 -3.53 1.45 27.13
N THR A 183 -4.81 1.36 27.46
CA THR A 183 -5.84 2.26 26.92
C THR A 183 -5.62 3.71 27.36
N ASN A 184 -5.05 3.99 28.53
CA ASN A 184 -4.63 5.34 28.89
C ASN A 184 -3.40 5.82 28.11
N THR A 185 -2.45 4.96 27.74
CA THR A 185 -1.35 5.35 26.84
C THR A 185 -1.86 5.62 25.43
N GLU A 186 -2.69 4.74 24.87
CA GLU A 186 -3.35 4.92 23.56
C GLU A 186 -4.17 6.21 23.55
N THR A 187 -5.10 6.37 24.50
CA THR A 187 -5.94 7.58 24.65
C THR A 187 -5.09 8.84 24.86
N ARG A 188 -3.92 8.74 25.50
CA ARG A 188 -3.01 9.89 25.71
C ARG A 188 -2.22 10.23 24.46
N GLU A 189 -1.81 9.26 23.65
CA GLU A 189 -1.20 9.48 22.35
C GLU A 189 -2.23 10.06 21.37
N GLU A 190 -3.45 9.51 21.31
CA GLU A 190 -4.57 10.08 20.56
C GLU A 190 -4.95 11.48 21.04
N ASN A 191 -4.95 11.75 22.36
CA ASN A 191 -5.17 13.11 22.88
C ASN A 191 -4.00 14.07 22.61
N LEU A 192 -2.78 13.57 22.40
CA LEU A 192 -1.67 14.40 21.89
C LEU A 192 -1.85 14.68 20.39
N GLN A 193 -2.38 13.73 19.62
CA GLN A 193 -2.62 13.83 18.17
C GLN A 193 -3.92 14.59 17.80
N THR A 194 -4.87 14.72 18.72
CA THR A 194 -6.14 15.46 18.52
C THR A 194 -6.13 16.85 19.19
N LYS A 195 -5.21 17.11 20.13
CA LYS A 195 -4.96 18.49 20.61
C LYS A 195 -4.20 19.37 19.61
N THR A 196 -3.90 18.86 18.42
CA THR A 196 -3.40 19.63 17.28
C THR A 196 -4.51 20.12 16.33
N ASP A 197 -5.78 20.12 16.75
CA ASP A 197 -6.89 20.82 16.06
C ASP A 197 -7.18 22.20 16.71
N PRO A 198 -6.72 23.32 16.12
CA PRO A 198 -6.74 24.64 16.77
C PRO A 198 -8.06 25.42 16.55
N THR A 199 -9.21 24.84 16.92
CA THR A 199 -10.53 25.47 16.66
C THR A 199 -11.38 25.74 17.91
N THR A 200 -11.11 25.11 19.06
CA THR A 200 -12.06 25.14 20.21
C THR A 200 -11.43 25.48 21.59
N ALA A 201 -10.22 26.04 21.62
CA ALA A 201 -9.53 26.41 22.87
C ALA A 201 -9.11 27.90 22.98
N ALA A 202 -9.34 28.71 21.94
CA ALA A 202 -8.79 30.07 21.81
C ALA A 202 -9.43 31.16 22.70
N ALA A 203 -10.12 30.80 23.78
CA ALA A 203 -10.96 31.71 24.57
C ALA A 203 -10.41 32.07 25.97
N ARG A 204 -9.53 31.25 26.58
CA ARG A 204 -9.10 31.42 28.00
C ARG A 204 -7.70 30.85 28.31
N THR A 205 -6.65 31.55 27.88
CA THR A 205 -5.27 31.37 28.36
C THR A 205 -4.52 32.69 28.30
N SER A 206 -3.53 32.90 29.17
CA SER A 206 -2.78 34.17 29.20
C SER A 206 -1.68 34.20 28.12
N PRO A 207 -1.17 35.39 27.74
CA PRO A 207 -0.03 35.49 26.82
C PRO A 207 1.23 34.76 27.31
N GLU A 208 1.44 34.71 28.64
CA GLU A 208 2.63 34.11 29.26
C GLU A 208 2.65 32.57 29.18
N ASP A 209 1.47 31.94 29.18
CA ASP A 209 1.35 30.48 29.06
C ASP A 209 1.76 29.99 27.67
N LEU A 210 1.51 30.82 26.65
CA LEU A 210 1.80 30.52 25.25
C LEU A 210 3.31 30.52 24.94
N GLU A 211 4.12 31.32 25.63
CA GLU A 211 5.57 31.29 25.47
C GLU A 211 6.21 30.10 26.20
N LYS A 212 5.72 29.75 27.40
CA LYS A 212 6.15 28.54 28.12
C LYS A 212 5.92 27.28 27.28
N LEU A 213 4.73 27.15 26.67
CA LEU A 213 4.39 26.02 25.81
C LEU A 213 5.32 25.91 24.58
N LYS A 214 5.65 27.04 23.94
CA LYS A 214 6.61 27.09 22.82
C LYS A 214 8.03 26.69 23.24
N HIS A 215 8.48 27.09 24.42
CA HIS A 215 9.80 26.72 24.94
C HIS A 215 9.87 25.22 25.28
N GLU A 216 8.81 24.66 25.87
CA GLU A 216 8.73 23.24 26.22
C GLU A 216 8.67 22.34 24.97
N PHE A 217 7.95 22.76 23.93
CA PHE A 217 7.91 22.05 22.64
C PHE A 217 9.27 22.02 21.92
N LYS A 218 10.07 23.08 22.09
CA LYS A 218 11.38 23.25 21.43
C LYS A 218 12.54 22.55 22.15
N THR A 219 12.32 22.02 23.35
CA THR A 219 13.39 21.46 24.22
C THR A 219 13.29 19.95 24.47
N LYS A 220 12.18 19.29 24.12
CA LYS A 220 12.03 17.83 24.28
C LYS A 220 12.49 17.07 23.01
N PRO A 221 13.30 16.00 23.13
CA PRO A 221 13.69 15.18 22.00
C PRO A 221 12.50 14.35 21.47
N ILE A 222 12.28 14.39 20.16
CA ILE A 222 11.13 13.76 19.49
C ILE A 222 11.59 12.43 18.84
N PRO A 223 10.87 11.31 19.01
CA PRO A 223 11.24 10.03 18.39
C PRO A 223 11.19 10.09 16.86
N TYR A 224 12.15 9.44 16.21
CA TYR A 224 12.56 9.78 14.83
C TYR A 224 11.69 9.19 13.70
N THR A 225 10.39 8.95 13.95
CA THR A 225 9.48 8.28 12.98
C THR A 225 9.21 9.15 11.74
N PRO A 226 8.75 8.56 10.61
CA PRO A 226 8.38 9.34 9.42
C PRO A 226 7.14 10.21 9.62
N GLU A 227 6.23 9.84 10.51
CA GLU A 227 4.92 10.49 10.70
C GLU A 227 5.05 11.69 11.64
N THR A 228 5.71 11.50 12.79
CA THR A 228 5.99 12.59 13.74
C THR A 228 6.78 13.71 13.07
N ARG A 229 7.72 13.36 12.19
CA ARG A 229 8.50 14.33 11.40
C ARG A 229 7.66 15.14 10.40
N ARG A 230 6.55 14.59 9.91
CA ARG A 230 5.57 15.29 9.05
C ARG A 230 4.60 16.15 9.86
N GLN A 231 4.19 15.70 11.04
CA GLN A 231 3.35 16.47 11.97
C GLN A 231 4.09 17.72 12.46
N THR A 232 5.30 17.56 13.01
CA THR A 232 6.12 18.70 13.47
C THR A 232 6.44 19.69 12.34
N ALA A 233 6.62 19.21 11.09
CA ALA A 233 6.79 20.11 9.94
C ALA A 233 5.56 20.99 9.69
N LYS A 234 4.34 20.40 9.70
CA LYS A 234 3.08 21.13 9.57
C LYS A 234 2.83 22.09 10.73
N GLU A 235 3.17 21.71 11.96
CA GLU A 235 3.04 22.58 13.13
C GLU A 235 4.03 23.77 13.10
N ILE A 236 5.22 23.57 12.54
CA ILE A 236 6.16 24.66 12.27
C ILE A 236 5.61 25.60 11.18
N GLU A 237 4.93 25.10 10.15
CA GLU A 237 4.23 25.94 9.17
C GLU A 237 3.06 26.73 9.80
N THR A 238 2.23 26.12 10.66
CA THR A 238 1.12 26.83 11.30
C THR A 238 1.57 27.83 12.37
N MET A 239 2.58 27.51 13.20
CA MET A 239 3.07 28.43 14.24
C MET A 239 3.80 29.66 13.69
N ASN A 240 4.43 29.58 12.52
CA ASN A 240 5.02 30.75 11.85
C ASN A 240 3.97 31.58 11.08
N GLY A 241 2.77 31.03 10.89
CA GLY A 241 1.72 31.59 10.03
C GLY A 241 2.07 31.47 8.53
N PRO A 242 1.19 31.96 7.64
CA PRO A 242 1.59 32.19 6.25
C PRO A 242 2.81 33.12 6.25
N PRO A 243 3.87 32.85 5.47
CA PRO A 243 5.10 33.63 5.53
C PRO A 243 4.81 35.12 5.37
N ARG A 244 5.13 35.91 6.41
CA ARG A 244 5.25 37.36 6.23
C ARG A 244 6.23 37.58 5.09
N GLU A 245 5.80 38.28 4.05
CA GLU A 245 6.61 38.50 2.86
C GLU A 245 7.73 39.51 3.17
N ASP A 246 8.76 39.01 3.84
CA ASP A 246 10.09 39.60 3.89
C ASP A 246 10.55 39.83 2.44
N PRO A 247 10.67 41.08 1.96
CA PRO A 247 10.99 41.35 0.57
C PRO A 247 12.36 40.82 0.12
N SER A 248 13.18 40.32 1.05
CA SER A 248 14.50 39.76 0.80
C SER A 248 14.54 38.24 0.55
N LYS A 249 13.44 37.49 0.74
CA LYS A 249 13.44 36.02 0.63
C LYS A 249 12.57 35.45 -0.51
N PRO A 250 13.10 34.50 -1.32
CA PRO A 250 12.35 33.88 -2.40
C PRO A 250 11.30 32.88 -1.87
N LYS A 251 10.11 32.93 -2.45
CA LYS A 251 8.98 32.04 -2.13
C LYS A 251 9.22 30.63 -2.70
N PRO A 252 8.66 29.57 -2.08
CA PRO A 252 8.65 28.24 -2.68
C PRO A 252 7.90 28.23 -4.03
N PRO A 253 8.28 27.35 -4.98
CA PRO A 253 7.66 27.29 -6.30
C PRO A 253 6.19 26.85 -6.19
N LYS A 254 5.28 27.70 -6.68
CA LYS A 254 3.86 27.34 -6.86
C LYS A 254 3.73 26.14 -7.81
N PRO A 255 2.71 25.26 -7.67
CA PRO A 255 2.46 24.19 -8.63
C PRO A 255 2.30 24.71 -10.06
N ALA A 256 2.67 23.89 -11.05
CA ALA A 256 2.67 24.25 -12.45
C ALA A 256 1.28 24.70 -12.93
N ASP A 257 1.20 25.86 -13.58
CA ASP A 257 -0.04 26.32 -14.19
C ASP A 257 -0.30 25.56 -15.51
N THR A 258 -1.02 24.46 -15.38
CA THR A 258 -1.48 23.62 -16.49
C THR A 258 -2.63 24.24 -17.29
N THR A 259 -3.09 25.45 -16.96
CA THR A 259 -4.14 26.14 -17.71
C THR A 259 -3.71 26.38 -19.16
N VAL A 260 -4.46 25.81 -20.09
CA VAL A 260 -4.24 26.00 -21.53
C VAL A 260 -4.55 27.45 -21.88
N SER A 261 -3.56 28.15 -22.44
CA SER A 261 -3.71 29.54 -22.87
C SER A 261 -4.29 29.60 -24.27
N TYR A 262 -5.39 30.34 -24.46
CA TYR A 262 -6.06 30.51 -25.75
C TYR A 262 -5.85 31.93 -26.30
N GLY A 263 -5.67 32.05 -27.61
CA GLY A 263 -5.70 33.31 -28.33
C GLY A 263 -7.13 33.86 -28.47
N ARG A 264 -7.25 35.12 -28.90
CA ARG A 264 -8.56 35.76 -29.16
C ARG A 264 -9.33 35.11 -30.33
N ASP A 265 -8.63 34.31 -31.12
CA ASP A 265 -9.09 33.48 -32.23
C ASP A 265 -9.47 32.05 -31.80
N GLY A 266 -9.40 31.74 -30.50
CA GLY A 266 -9.71 30.41 -29.96
C GLY A 266 -8.61 29.36 -30.17
N ARG A 267 -7.48 29.71 -30.80
CA ARG A 267 -6.36 28.79 -30.98
C ARG A 267 -5.55 28.64 -29.69
N VAL A 268 -5.01 27.44 -29.45
CA VAL A 268 -4.10 27.20 -28.32
C VAL A 268 -2.77 27.91 -28.57
N LEU A 269 -2.23 28.57 -27.56
CA LEU A 269 -0.95 29.27 -27.61
C LEU A 269 0.19 28.34 -27.16
N GLN A 270 1.29 28.35 -27.93
CA GLN A 270 2.53 27.65 -27.58
C GLN A 270 3.17 28.30 -26.33
N LYS A 271 3.51 27.48 -25.33
CA LYS A 271 3.99 27.91 -24.00
C LYS A 271 5.25 27.11 -23.66
N ASN A 272 6.38 27.76 -23.32
CA ASN A 272 7.61 27.06 -22.91
C ASN A 272 8.21 27.73 -21.66
N GLU A 273 7.71 27.36 -20.48
CA GLU A 273 8.15 27.93 -19.20
C GLU A 273 9.55 27.47 -18.79
N GLY A 274 9.98 26.29 -19.27
CA GLY A 274 11.30 25.72 -18.98
C GLY A 274 12.43 26.33 -19.77
N LYS A 275 12.14 26.84 -20.97
CA LYS A 275 13.12 27.12 -22.04
C LYS A 275 13.89 25.87 -22.47
N TRP A 276 13.20 24.72 -22.53
CA TRP A 276 13.78 23.52 -23.13
C TRP A 276 13.95 23.73 -24.63
N GLU A 277 15.07 23.25 -25.17
CA GLU A 277 15.21 23.07 -26.61
C GLU A 277 14.45 21.79 -27.01
N PHE A 278 13.70 21.87 -28.09
CA PHE A 278 12.92 20.76 -28.63
C PHE A 278 12.92 20.83 -30.15
N HIS A 279 12.92 19.67 -30.79
CA HIS A 279 12.86 19.53 -32.24
C HIS A 279 11.54 18.85 -32.63
N ARG A 280 10.71 19.55 -33.41
CA ARG A 280 9.42 19.04 -33.92
C ARG A 280 9.54 18.77 -35.41
N TRP A 281 9.33 17.54 -35.84
CA TRP A 281 9.25 17.17 -37.25
C TRP A 281 8.05 16.26 -37.51
N SER A 282 7.59 16.18 -38.75
CA SER A 282 6.51 15.27 -39.14
C SER A 282 6.86 14.54 -40.43
N ASN A 283 6.48 13.26 -40.46
CA ASN A 283 6.43 12.44 -41.67
C ASN A 283 4.96 12.34 -42.11
N ASP A 284 4.67 11.63 -43.20
CA ASP A 284 3.29 11.43 -43.68
C ASP A 284 2.39 10.70 -42.66
N LEU A 285 2.98 9.83 -41.84
CA LEU A 285 2.25 8.96 -40.89
C LEU A 285 2.20 9.49 -39.44
N ALA A 286 3.18 10.30 -39.02
CA ALA A 286 3.35 10.66 -37.61
C ALA A 286 4.06 12.01 -37.41
N VAL A 287 3.79 12.61 -36.25
CA VAL A 287 4.51 13.77 -35.70
C VAL A 287 5.45 13.29 -34.60
N PHE A 288 6.68 13.80 -34.62
CA PHE A 288 7.72 13.51 -33.65
C PHE A 288 8.10 14.80 -32.92
N LEU A 289 8.29 14.69 -31.61
CA LEU A 289 8.79 15.76 -30.75
C LEU A 289 9.91 15.19 -29.87
N ASP A 290 11.16 15.57 -30.15
CA ASP A 290 12.29 15.35 -29.25
C ASP A 290 12.45 16.57 -28.35
N ILE A 291 12.61 16.36 -27.04
CA ILE A 291 12.80 17.41 -26.03
C ILE A 291 14.10 17.13 -25.29
N GLU A 292 15.03 18.10 -25.29
CA GLU A 292 16.26 17.94 -24.53
C GLU A 292 15.98 18.12 -23.03
N ILE A 293 16.06 17.01 -22.31
CA ILE A 293 15.82 16.91 -20.87
C ILE A 293 17.05 16.31 -20.23
N SER A 294 17.51 16.88 -19.11
CA SER A 294 18.69 16.38 -18.39
C SER A 294 18.57 14.89 -18.06
N LYS A 295 19.61 14.11 -18.39
CA LYS A 295 19.72 12.68 -18.05
C LYS A 295 19.54 12.36 -16.56
N PHE A 296 19.86 13.32 -15.68
CA PHE A 296 19.70 13.18 -14.23
C PHE A 296 18.30 13.56 -13.71
N LEU A 297 17.35 13.91 -14.59
CA LEU A 297 15.96 14.07 -14.18
C LEU A 297 15.32 12.69 -13.93
N ASP A 298 14.45 12.58 -12.93
CA ASP A 298 13.59 11.40 -12.76
C ASP A 298 12.36 11.51 -13.70
N SER A 299 12.02 10.40 -14.35
CA SER A 299 10.76 10.17 -15.05
C SER A 299 9.52 10.52 -14.21
N SER A 300 9.56 10.37 -12.88
CA SER A 300 8.45 10.76 -11.99
C SER A 300 8.13 12.27 -12.01
N LEU A 301 9.04 13.10 -12.52
CA LEU A 301 8.91 14.55 -12.63
C LEU A 301 8.59 15.03 -14.06
N ILE A 302 8.10 14.11 -14.90
CA ILE A 302 7.68 14.31 -16.28
C ILE A 302 6.26 13.76 -16.45
N ASP A 303 5.30 14.60 -16.81
CA ASP A 303 3.95 14.20 -17.21
C ASP A 303 3.70 14.61 -18.67
N VAL A 304 2.96 13.80 -19.44
CA VAL A 304 2.77 13.94 -20.89
C VAL A 304 1.30 13.77 -21.25
N ASN A 305 0.65 14.88 -21.61
CA ASN A 305 -0.76 14.94 -21.95
C ASN A 305 -0.95 15.33 -23.42
N VAL A 306 -1.33 14.36 -24.27
CA VAL A 306 -1.59 14.59 -25.70
C VAL A 306 -3.08 14.88 -25.95
N LYS A 307 -3.34 15.83 -26.85
CA LYS A 307 -4.64 16.18 -27.42
C LYS A 307 -4.50 16.28 -28.95
N PRO A 308 -5.60 16.20 -29.73
CA PRO A 308 -5.50 16.13 -31.19
C PRO A 308 -4.70 17.29 -31.83
N ASN A 309 -4.76 18.49 -31.26
CA ASN A 309 -4.17 19.70 -31.86
C ASN A 309 -2.98 20.26 -31.05
N TYR A 310 -2.63 19.64 -29.91
CA TYR A 310 -1.50 20.06 -29.08
C TYR A 310 -1.03 18.97 -28.10
N ILE A 311 0.23 19.01 -27.72
CA ILE A 311 0.80 18.28 -26.58
C ILE A 311 1.10 19.25 -25.45
N GLN A 312 0.90 18.79 -24.21
CA GLN A 312 1.28 19.48 -22.99
C GLN A 312 2.17 18.57 -22.16
N VAL A 313 3.43 18.98 -21.95
CA VAL A 313 4.42 18.25 -21.16
C VAL A 313 4.74 19.06 -19.91
N VAL A 314 4.58 18.47 -18.73
CA VAL A 314 4.93 19.10 -17.45
C VAL A 314 6.25 18.52 -16.98
N ILE A 315 7.30 19.34 -16.88
CA ILE A 315 8.66 18.90 -16.56
C ILE A 315 9.16 19.75 -15.39
N LYS A 316 9.52 19.13 -14.26
CA LYS A 316 9.93 19.84 -13.02
C LYS A 316 9.01 21.02 -12.67
N ASN A 317 7.71 20.77 -12.67
CA ASN A 317 6.70 21.74 -12.26
C ASN A 317 6.73 23.05 -13.10
N LYS A 318 6.91 22.88 -14.42
CA LYS A 318 6.82 23.91 -15.47
C LYS A 318 6.21 23.28 -16.72
N VAL A 319 5.54 24.07 -17.55
CA VAL A 319 4.77 23.59 -18.71
C VAL A 319 5.45 23.89 -20.04
N LEU A 320 5.49 22.88 -20.91
CA LEU A 320 5.74 22.97 -22.35
C LEU A 320 4.47 22.57 -23.11
N THR A 321 3.74 23.55 -23.66
CA THR A 321 2.62 23.33 -24.58
C THR A 321 3.11 23.57 -26.01
N VAL A 322 3.01 22.57 -26.89
CA VAL A 322 3.36 22.67 -28.32
C VAL A 322 2.15 22.29 -29.17
N THR A 323 1.81 23.12 -30.14
CA THR A 323 0.69 22.90 -31.06
C THR A 323 1.10 22.09 -32.29
N PHE A 324 0.11 21.45 -32.91
CA PHE A 324 0.25 20.69 -34.15
C PHE A 324 -0.62 21.30 -35.25
N ASP A 325 -0.10 21.26 -36.47
CA ASP A 325 -0.79 21.73 -37.68
C ASP A 325 -1.61 20.60 -38.33
N ASP A 326 -1.19 19.35 -38.12
CA ASP A 326 -1.94 18.12 -38.42
C ASP A 326 -2.60 17.59 -37.13
N GLU A 327 -3.81 17.04 -37.22
CA GLU A 327 -4.45 16.34 -36.09
C GLU A 327 -3.75 15.00 -35.79
N VAL A 328 -3.49 14.71 -34.51
CA VAL A 328 -2.91 13.44 -34.02
C VAL A 328 -3.92 12.59 -33.23
N ARG A 329 -3.78 11.26 -33.28
CA ARG A 329 -4.62 10.31 -32.53
C ARG A 329 -4.11 10.17 -31.08
N PRO A 330 -4.81 10.65 -30.03
CA PRO A 330 -4.30 10.61 -28.66
C PRO A 330 -4.14 9.20 -28.09
N ASN A 331 -4.85 8.22 -28.66
CA ASN A 331 -4.76 6.80 -28.29
C ASN A 331 -3.55 6.09 -28.93
N GLN A 332 -2.81 6.76 -29.81
CA GLN A 332 -1.65 6.22 -30.53
C GLN A 332 -0.43 7.13 -30.35
N VAL A 333 0.15 7.03 -29.15
CA VAL A 333 1.31 7.81 -28.71
C VAL A 333 2.32 6.88 -28.05
N LEU A 334 3.61 7.05 -28.38
CA LEU A 334 4.72 6.35 -27.74
C LEU A 334 5.72 7.39 -27.19
N CYS A 335 5.98 7.32 -25.89
CA CYS A 335 6.91 8.20 -25.18
C CYS A 335 8.15 7.41 -24.74
N GLU A 336 9.31 7.71 -25.33
CA GLU A 336 10.56 7.01 -25.04
C GLU A 336 11.62 7.98 -24.50
N ARG A 337 12.36 7.56 -23.47
CA ARG A 337 13.40 8.40 -22.86
C ARG A 337 14.78 7.75 -22.93
N SER A 338 15.73 8.48 -23.51
CA SER A 338 17.13 8.07 -23.63
C SER A 338 17.82 8.04 -22.26
N LYS A 339 18.27 6.87 -21.82
CA LYS A 339 19.08 6.73 -20.59
C LYS A 339 20.49 7.34 -20.72
N ALA A 340 20.98 7.55 -21.94
CA ALA A 340 22.34 8.03 -22.21
C ALA A 340 22.41 9.57 -22.30
N SER A 341 21.52 10.18 -23.10
CA SER A 341 21.47 11.63 -23.30
C SER A 341 20.46 12.34 -22.40
N GLY A 342 19.36 11.67 -22.05
CA GLY A 342 18.26 12.20 -21.22
C GLY A 342 17.02 12.63 -22.00
N ASN A 343 17.19 12.88 -23.30
CA ASN A 343 16.15 13.23 -24.29
C ASN A 343 14.86 12.42 -24.13
N LEU A 344 13.73 13.11 -24.28
CA LEU A 344 12.39 12.53 -24.34
C LEU A 344 11.86 12.66 -25.78
N LEU A 345 11.75 11.53 -26.48
CA LEU A 345 11.14 11.44 -27.80
C LEU A 345 9.67 11.02 -27.65
N VAL A 346 8.76 11.85 -28.14
CA VAL A 346 7.33 11.54 -28.23
C VAL A 346 6.96 11.35 -29.70
N THR A 347 6.45 10.16 -30.02
CA THR A 347 5.93 9.79 -31.35
C THR A 347 4.40 9.75 -31.30
N MET A 348 3.72 10.48 -32.19
CA MET A 348 2.26 10.61 -32.22
C MET A 348 1.76 10.32 -33.64
N VAL A 349 0.88 9.34 -33.82
CA VAL A 349 0.35 8.98 -35.15
C VAL A 349 -0.69 10.00 -35.62
N LYS A 350 -0.66 10.39 -36.89
CA LYS A 350 -1.62 11.34 -37.47
C LYS A 350 -3.02 10.73 -37.60
N SER A 351 -4.03 11.60 -37.60
CA SER A 351 -5.44 11.26 -37.90
C SER A 351 -5.62 10.80 -39.35
N SER A 352 -4.79 11.31 -40.27
CA SER A 352 -4.77 10.93 -41.70
C SER A 352 -4.04 9.62 -42.02
N ALA A 353 -3.34 9.02 -41.05
CA ALA A 353 -2.61 7.77 -41.26
C ALA A 353 -3.54 6.55 -41.12
N PRO A 354 -3.34 5.46 -41.90
CA PRO A 354 -4.13 4.23 -41.80
C PRO A 354 -4.38 3.73 -40.37
N ASN A 355 -5.60 3.26 -40.11
CA ASN A 355 -6.02 2.90 -38.75
C ASN A 355 -5.18 1.77 -38.15
N ASP A 356 -4.82 0.78 -38.97
CA ASP A 356 -4.12 -0.47 -38.60
C ASP A 356 -2.60 -0.31 -38.40
N LEU A 357 -2.10 0.93 -38.28
CA LEU A 357 -0.68 1.21 -38.01
C LEU A 357 -0.39 1.22 -36.50
N ASP A 358 0.58 0.40 -36.09
CA ASP A 358 1.12 0.43 -34.72
C ASP A 358 2.21 1.50 -34.55
N VAL A 359 2.11 2.23 -33.43
CA VAL A 359 3.00 3.37 -33.10
C VAL A 359 4.45 2.93 -32.97
N GLU A 360 4.67 1.73 -32.42
CA GLU A 360 6.01 1.19 -32.24
C GLU A 360 6.73 0.97 -33.58
N ASP A 361 6.02 0.52 -34.61
CA ASP A 361 6.62 0.19 -35.89
C ASP A 361 6.96 1.45 -36.69
N VAL A 362 6.15 2.51 -36.53
CA VAL A 362 6.49 3.86 -37.00
C VAL A 362 7.74 4.39 -36.27
N ALA A 363 7.88 4.16 -34.96
CA ALA A 363 9.07 4.56 -34.20
C ALA A 363 10.32 3.73 -34.59
N LYS A 364 10.19 2.41 -34.78
CA LYS A 364 11.25 1.51 -35.30
C LYS A 364 11.71 1.96 -36.69
N ALA A 365 10.78 2.29 -37.58
CA ALA A 365 11.06 2.76 -38.94
C ALA A 365 11.71 4.16 -39.00
N GLN A 366 11.54 5.00 -37.97
CA GLN A 366 12.27 6.27 -37.85
C GLN A 366 13.72 6.04 -37.36
N ARG A 367 13.93 5.08 -36.45
CA ARG A 367 15.27 4.73 -35.92
C ARG A 367 16.21 4.21 -37.00
N THR A 368 15.72 3.35 -37.90
CA THR A 368 16.55 2.79 -38.99
C THR A 368 16.99 3.85 -40.02
N LYS A 369 16.23 4.94 -40.19
CA LYS A 369 16.63 6.06 -41.06
C LYS A 369 17.76 6.92 -40.46
N ASN A 370 17.77 7.11 -39.14
CA ASN A 370 18.77 7.96 -38.46
C ASN A 370 20.20 7.39 -38.44
N VAL A 371 20.44 6.18 -38.96
CA VAL A 371 21.77 5.57 -39.06
C VAL A 371 22.56 6.07 -40.29
N VAL A 372 21.91 6.78 -41.24
CA VAL A 372 22.54 7.26 -42.47
C VAL A 372 22.39 8.79 -42.61
N THR A 373 23.44 9.53 -42.23
CA THR A 373 23.54 10.98 -42.45
C THR A 373 24.69 11.35 -43.38
N PRO A 374 24.40 11.82 -44.61
CA PRO A 374 25.27 12.74 -45.33
C PRO A 374 25.28 14.12 -44.65
N ALA A 375 26.29 14.95 -44.92
CA ALA A 375 26.52 16.21 -44.22
C ALA A 375 26.03 17.48 -44.96
N SER A 376 25.96 18.60 -44.23
CA SER A 376 25.77 19.99 -44.70
C SER A 376 24.36 20.31 -45.28
N ASN A 377 23.66 21.39 -44.92
CA ASN A 377 24.06 22.78 -44.75
C ASN A 377 23.05 23.56 -43.89
N ALA A 378 23.48 24.67 -43.27
CA ALA A 378 22.61 25.63 -42.62
C ALA A 378 23.09 27.09 -42.86
N PRO A 379 22.22 28.01 -43.31
CA PRO A 379 22.49 29.44 -43.31
C PRO A 379 21.59 30.20 -42.30
N THR A 380 22.19 30.54 -41.16
CA THR A 380 22.07 31.81 -40.43
C THR A 380 20.82 32.71 -40.57
N ASN A 381 20.18 32.99 -39.43
CA ASN A 381 19.99 34.38 -38.94
C ASN A 381 19.89 34.33 -37.39
N THR A 382 20.83 34.83 -36.58
CA THR A 382 21.04 36.24 -36.15
C THR A 382 19.74 37.02 -35.86
N GLU A 383 19.55 37.72 -34.74
CA GLU A 383 20.38 38.03 -33.54
C GLU A 383 19.38 38.29 -32.34
N LYS A 384 19.60 38.89 -31.15
CA LYS A 384 20.67 39.72 -30.53
C LYS A 384 20.58 39.73 -28.98
N ASN A 385 21.64 39.36 -28.25
CA ASN A 385 22.25 40.14 -27.13
C ASN A 385 23.28 39.36 -26.28
N ARG A 386 24.32 40.06 -25.80
CA ARG A 386 25.45 39.54 -24.99
C ARG A 386 25.63 40.37 -23.71
N ARG A 387 25.95 39.73 -22.57
CA ARG A 387 26.75 40.20 -21.38
C ARG A 387 26.37 39.40 -20.13
N LYS A 388 27.25 39.06 -19.16
CA LYS A 388 28.68 39.36 -18.90
C LYS A 388 29.42 38.06 -18.50
N GLU A 389 30.62 37.80 -19.02
CA GLU A 389 31.94 37.87 -18.34
C GLU A 389 32.23 36.86 -17.20
N ARG A 390 33.25 36.00 -17.45
CA ARG A 390 34.47 35.73 -16.62
C ARG A 390 34.27 35.07 -15.22
N LEU A 391 35.23 34.31 -14.65
CA LEU A 391 36.69 34.20 -14.88
C LEU A 391 37.22 32.78 -14.47
N PHE A 392 38.44 32.42 -14.89
CA PHE A 392 39.20 31.18 -14.58
C PHE A 392 38.64 29.86 -15.18
N GLY A 393 39.45 28.84 -15.46
CA GLY A 393 40.93 28.77 -15.43
C GLY A 393 41.44 27.39 -15.91
N THR A 394 42.27 27.39 -16.96
CA THR A 394 42.84 26.23 -17.68
C THR A 394 43.65 25.24 -16.83
N ILE A 395 43.48 23.93 -17.09
CA ILE A 395 44.55 22.93 -17.14
C ILE A 395 44.26 21.96 -18.31
N ASP A 396 45.23 21.81 -19.22
CA ASP A 396 45.28 20.81 -20.31
C ASP A 396 45.80 19.44 -19.74
N THR A 397 45.69 18.25 -20.36
CA THR A 397 45.94 17.89 -21.77
C THR A 397 45.27 16.56 -22.18
N GLU A 398 45.03 16.44 -23.50
CA GLU A 398 45.16 15.29 -24.43
C GLU A 398 44.85 13.82 -24.05
N MET A 399 44.41 13.08 -25.08
CA MET A 399 44.27 11.61 -25.11
C MET A 399 45.65 10.89 -25.14
N PRO A 400 45.66 9.55 -25.06
CA PRO A 400 45.86 8.84 -26.33
C PRO A 400 44.85 7.71 -26.61
N LYS A 401 44.55 7.52 -27.90
CA LYS A 401 43.80 6.36 -28.41
C LYS A 401 44.72 5.14 -28.50
N LYS A 402 44.18 3.93 -28.37
CA LYS A 402 44.68 2.74 -29.09
C LYS A 402 43.55 1.77 -29.41
N ILE A 403 43.67 1.14 -30.58
CA ILE A 403 42.69 0.22 -31.17
C ILE A 403 43.34 -1.16 -31.25
N VAL A 404 42.60 -2.22 -30.93
CA VAL A 404 42.89 -3.60 -31.37
C VAL A 404 41.56 -4.31 -31.60
N ASP A 405 41.38 -4.93 -32.76
CA ASP A 405 40.24 -5.78 -33.10
C ASP A 405 40.33 -7.18 -32.48
N MET A 406 39.20 -7.87 -32.26
CA MET A 406 38.93 -9.11 -33.03
C MET A 406 37.52 -9.72 -32.84
N LYS A 407 36.90 -10.00 -34.00
CA LYS A 407 36.15 -11.20 -34.43
C LYS A 407 35.10 -11.87 -33.51
N PHE A 408 33.93 -12.07 -34.10
CA PHE A 408 32.97 -13.14 -33.78
C PHE A 408 33.59 -14.55 -33.89
N VAL A 409 33.16 -15.46 -33.02
CA VAL A 409 32.97 -16.88 -33.32
C VAL A 409 31.61 -17.30 -32.73
N VAL A 410 30.87 -18.15 -33.43
CA VAL A 410 29.65 -18.82 -32.95
C VAL A 410 29.96 -20.30 -32.87
N ASP A 411 29.54 -20.99 -31.82
CA ASP A 411 29.23 -22.42 -31.95
C ASP A 411 28.20 -22.94 -30.92
N LYS A 412 27.66 -24.13 -31.20
CA LYS A 412 26.78 -24.92 -30.34
C LYS A 412 27.39 -26.31 -30.10
N SER A 413 27.40 -26.77 -28.86
CA SER A 413 27.40 -28.23 -28.59
C SER A 413 27.02 -28.55 -27.14
N ILE A 414 26.50 -29.76 -26.94
CA ILE A 414 26.12 -30.37 -25.66
C ILE A 414 27.12 -31.49 -25.37
N PRO A 415 27.45 -31.74 -24.10
CA PRO A 415 27.51 -33.12 -23.60
C PRO A 415 26.67 -33.31 -22.32
N SER A 416 26.47 -34.58 -21.95
CA SER A 416 25.56 -35.05 -20.90
C SER A 416 26.27 -35.92 -19.84
N ALA A 417 25.49 -36.40 -18.86
CA ALA A 417 25.75 -37.51 -17.93
C ALA A 417 26.36 -37.18 -16.54
N SER A 418 25.44 -37.08 -15.56
CA SER A 418 25.31 -37.91 -14.33
C SER A 418 26.45 -38.10 -13.30
N GLU A 419 26.01 -38.55 -12.11
CA GLU A 419 26.78 -38.99 -10.92
C GLU A 419 27.40 -37.83 -10.10
N GLU A 420 27.23 -37.74 -8.76
CA GLU A 420 26.56 -38.61 -7.76
C GLU A 420 25.61 -37.79 -6.85
N PHE A 421 24.49 -38.39 -6.41
CA PHE A 421 23.70 -37.94 -5.26
C PHE A 421 23.08 -39.18 -4.60
N THR A 422 23.37 -39.41 -3.31
CA THR A 422 22.92 -40.59 -2.56
C THR A 422 21.78 -40.22 -1.61
N ASP A 423 20.60 -40.79 -1.83
CA ASP A 423 19.47 -40.71 -0.90
C ASP A 423 19.62 -41.68 0.29
N ASP A 424 19.03 -41.31 1.43
CA ASP A 424 19.07 -42.06 2.69
C ASP A 424 18.10 -43.27 2.66
N PRO A 425 18.53 -44.51 2.97
CA PRO A 425 17.74 -45.72 2.70
C PRO A 425 16.57 -45.99 3.66
N ASP A 426 16.39 -45.19 4.73
CA ASP A 426 15.43 -45.45 5.82
C ASP A 426 14.08 -44.71 5.70
N VAL A 427 13.78 -44.10 4.55
CA VAL A 427 12.49 -43.39 4.31
C VAL A 427 11.49 -44.27 3.54
N PRO A 428 10.46 -44.86 4.18
CA PRO A 428 9.43 -45.62 3.48
C PRO A 428 8.52 -44.70 2.64
N PRO A 429 8.08 -45.12 1.44
CA PRO A 429 7.22 -44.30 0.58
C PRO A 429 5.81 -44.14 1.16
N LEU A 430 5.25 -42.94 0.99
CA LEU A 430 3.88 -42.61 1.40
C LEU A 430 2.85 -43.34 0.52
N CYS A 431 1.80 -43.87 1.16
CA CYS A 431 0.56 -44.35 0.54
C CYS A 431 -0.60 -43.41 0.88
#